data_AF-A0A453N3M1-F1
#
_entry.id   AF-A0A453N3M1-F1
#
_cell.length_a   1.000
_cell.length_b   1.000
_cell.length_c   1.000
_cell.angle_alpha   90.00
_cell.angle_beta   90.00
_cell.angle_gamma   90.00
#
_symmetry.space_group_name_H-M   'P 1'
#
loop_
_entity.id
_entity.type
_entity.pdbx_description
1 polymer ?
#
loop_
_entity_poly.entity_id
_entity_poly.type
_entity_poly.pdbx_seq_one_letter_code
_entity_poly.pdbx_strand_id
1 'polypeptide(L)'
;KKMAELTSSLHASSSVLGMDPQEITTSLQEAGAGAGDISDGAIARLESEAERLREAKRGRMQRLQDLVVAMLELWSLMDTPPEEQSRFQGVACNVAASEDEITEPGALSATAIGEVEAEVARLEGLKGRRMKDLLARKRGELREIRRRARIISAQEEEEDGGGDEVVSDDGCADAAERSLVLERLDARISEARDEEFSRKEVLERMEKWQVALEEESWLEEYNRNKNRYNVGKGMHLVRKRAEKARALVNKMPAMAEALMAKVVAWEKDRGAKFLYDGEGLLDMLEDYDNTRKEKEQEKKRQRDQRKLQGQSTVESPVARALQKNLKNVTRTLSMGGSKKMIVSASSSSLSSPRPITPSYLKSSFSPRRSDDGQMVSQDSFE
;
A
#
# COMPACT_ATOMS: atom_id res chain seq x y z
N LYS A 1 -63.49 3.18 -43.14
CA LYS A 1 -63.07 2.20 -42.11
C LYS A 1 -61.54 2.05 -42.10
N LYS A 2 -60.93 1.51 -43.17
CA LYS A 2 -59.47 1.36 -43.31
C LYS A 2 -58.64 2.63 -42.99
N MET A 3 -59.02 3.79 -43.53
CA MET A 3 -58.32 5.05 -43.22
C MET A 3 -58.38 5.41 -41.73
N ALA A 4 -59.53 5.24 -41.07
CA ALA A 4 -59.67 5.54 -39.64
C ALA A 4 -58.82 4.61 -38.77
N GLU A 5 -58.71 3.34 -39.14
CA GLU A 5 -57.84 2.36 -38.47
C GLU A 5 -56.35 2.72 -38.63
N LEU A 6 -55.92 3.09 -39.84
CA LEU A 6 -54.55 3.55 -40.11
C LEU A 6 -54.22 4.83 -39.34
N THR A 7 -55.12 5.81 -39.34
CA THR A 7 -54.94 7.06 -38.59
C THR A 7 -54.87 6.81 -37.08
N SER A 8 -55.70 5.93 -36.54
CA SER A 8 -55.66 5.54 -35.11
C SER A 8 -54.35 4.84 -34.75
N SER A 9 -53.88 3.92 -35.61
CA SER A 9 -52.60 3.23 -35.42
C SER A 9 -51.43 4.21 -35.49
N LEU A 10 -51.47 5.18 -36.40
CA LEU A 10 -50.44 6.21 -36.53
C LEU A 10 -50.37 7.07 -35.27
N HIS A 11 -51.52 7.55 -34.77
CA HIS A 11 -51.59 8.34 -33.55
C HIS A 11 -51.09 7.57 -32.33
N ALA A 12 -51.42 6.27 -32.22
CA ALA A 12 -50.93 5.42 -31.14
C ALA A 12 -49.40 5.26 -31.20
N SER A 13 -48.83 4.94 -32.37
CA SER A 13 -47.38 4.82 -32.54
C SER A 13 -46.64 6.13 -32.29
N SER A 14 -47.15 7.25 -32.82
CA SER A 14 -46.58 8.58 -32.59
C SER A 14 -46.60 9.00 -31.13
N SER A 15 -47.68 8.65 -30.40
CA SER A 15 -47.81 8.94 -28.97
C SER A 15 -46.76 8.18 -28.16
N VAL A 16 -46.56 6.88 -28.43
CA VAL A 16 -45.52 6.07 -27.75
C VAL A 16 -44.11 6.58 -28.08
N LEU A 17 -43.87 6.99 -29.33
CA LEU A 17 -42.61 7.57 -29.78
C LEU A 17 -42.35 8.99 -29.24
N GLY A 18 -43.33 9.61 -28.58
CA GLY A 18 -43.23 10.96 -28.03
C GLY A 18 -43.08 12.05 -29.09
N MET A 19 -43.71 11.88 -30.26
CA MET A 19 -43.74 12.91 -31.31
C MET A 19 -44.64 14.08 -30.89
N ASP A 20 -44.31 15.29 -31.36
CA ASP A 20 -45.12 16.48 -31.05
C ASP A 20 -46.52 16.35 -31.70
N PRO A 21 -47.62 16.71 -31.00
CA PRO A 21 -48.96 16.74 -31.60
C PRO A 21 -49.05 17.48 -32.95
N GLN A 22 -48.26 18.54 -33.16
CA GLN A 22 -48.16 19.27 -34.41
C GLN A 22 -47.48 18.46 -35.53
N GLU A 23 -46.41 17.73 -35.20
CA GLU A 23 -45.74 16.79 -36.11
C GLU A 23 -46.66 15.63 -36.52
N ILE A 24 -47.50 15.18 -35.59
CA ILE A 24 -48.53 14.16 -35.85
C ILE A 24 -49.56 14.72 -36.85
N THR A 25 -50.08 15.92 -36.59
CA THR A 25 -51.08 16.55 -37.48
C THR A 25 -50.54 16.85 -38.87
N THR A 26 -49.29 17.30 -38.98
CA THR A 26 -48.63 17.54 -40.28
C THR A 26 -48.38 16.24 -41.01
N SER A 27 -47.90 15.20 -40.34
CA SER A 27 -47.72 13.86 -40.94
C SER A 27 -49.04 13.27 -41.46
N LEU A 28 -50.15 13.43 -40.71
CA LEU A 28 -51.49 13.05 -41.16
C LEU A 28 -51.94 13.85 -42.40
N GLN A 29 -51.66 15.16 -42.40
CA GLN A 29 -52.07 16.07 -43.47
C GLN A 29 -51.28 15.81 -44.76
N GLU A 30 -49.98 15.58 -44.66
CA GLU A 30 -49.08 15.21 -45.77
C GLU A 30 -49.41 13.82 -46.33
N ALA A 31 -49.79 12.87 -45.47
CA ALA A 31 -50.25 11.55 -45.90
C ALA A 31 -51.64 11.59 -46.57
N GLY A 32 -52.40 12.68 -46.41
CA GLY A 32 -53.65 12.95 -47.14
C GLY A 32 -54.94 12.71 -46.34
N ALA A 33 -54.87 12.61 -45.01
CA ALA A 33 -56.05 12.33 -44.16
C ALA A 33 -57.04 13.51 -44.04
N GLY A 34 -56.65 14.73 -44.45
CA GLY A 34 -57.48 15.94 -44.38
C GLY A 34 -58.13 16.38 -45.71
N ALA A 35 -57.79 15.74 -46.84
CA ALA A 35 -58.43 16.01 -48.11
C ALA A 35 -59.71 15.19 -48.20
N GLY A 36 -60.86 15.82 -48.44
CA GLY A 36 -62.18 15.17 -48.50
C GLY A 36 -62.39 14.16 -49.64
N ASP A 37 -61.31 13.66 -50.25
CA ASP A 37 -61.31 12.72 -51.36
C ASP A 37 -60.47 11.48 -51.01
N ILE A 38 -61.13 10.34 -50.82
CA ILE A 38 -60.50 9.08 -50.43
C ILE A 38 -59.87 8.46 -51.68
N SER A 39 -58.65 8.90 -52.01
CA SER A 39 -57.86 8.35 -53.11
C SER A 39 -57.02 7.15 -52.66
N ASP A 40 -56.90 6.12 -53.51
CA ASP A 40 -55.99 4.98 -53.27
C ASP A 40 -54.54 5.42 -53.02
N GLY A 41 -54.11 6.54 -53.64
CA GLY A 41 -52.80 7.13 -53.38
C GLY A 41 -52.65 7.73 -51.98
N ALA A 42 -53.71 8.25 -51.37
CA ALA A 42 -53.70 8.74 -49.98
C ALA A 42 -53.65 7.57 -48.99
N ILE A 43 -54.35 6.46 -49.30
CA ILE A 43 -54.28 5.23 -48.51
C ILE A 43 -52.86 4.65 -48.55
N ALA A 44 -52.23 4.55 -49.73
CA ALA A 44 -50.86 4.03 -49.85
C ALA A 44 -49.82 4.88 -49.10
N ARG A 45 -49.97 6.22 -49.10
CA ARG A 45 -49.09 7.12 -48.32
C ARG A 45 -49.28 6.94 -46.82
N LEU A 46 -50.53 6.84 -46.33
CA LEU A 46 -50.81 6.55 -44.92
C LEU A 46 -50.28 5.19 -44.47
N GLU A 47 -50.38 4.16 -45.33
CA GLU A 47 -49.80 2.84 -45.07
C GLU A 47 -48.28 2.91 -44.96
N SER A 48 -47.62 3.61 -45.89
CA SER A 48 -46.17 3.80 -45.85
C SER A 48 -45.70 4.54 -44.59
N GLU A 49 -46.42 5.59 -44.17
CA GLU A 49 -46.08 6.37 -42.98
C GLU A 49 -46.36 5.59 -41.68
N ALA A 50 -47.45 4.81 -41.65
CA ALA A 50 -47.72 3.90 -40.54
C ALA A 50 -46.63 2.83 -40.39
N GLU A 51 -46.14 2.28 -41.49
CA GLU A 51 -45.05 1.29 -41.45
C GLU A 51 -43.74 1.93 -40.98
N ARG A 52 -43.39 3.12 -41.49
CA ARG A 52 -42.22 3.89 -41.04
C ARG A 52 -42.22 4.10 -39.52
N LEU A 53 -43.36 4.46 -38.93
CA LEU A 53 -43.48 4.62 -37.47
C LEU A 53 -43.40 3.30 -36.71
N ARG A 54 -43.93 2.19 -37.26
CA ARG A 54 -43.76 0.86 -36.65
C ARG A 54 -42.30 0.44 -36.64
N GLU A 55 -41.58 0.63 -37.74
CA GLU A 55 -40.13 0.35 -37.80
C GLU A 55 -39.36 1.20 -36.79
N ALA A 56 -39.66 2.49 -36.69
CA ALA A 56 -39.05 3.38 -35.69
C ALA A 56 -39.37 2.94 -34.25
N LYS A 57 -40.62 2.52 -33.98
CA LYS A 57 -41.06 1.97 -32.69
C LYS A 57 -40.26 0.73 -32.34
N ARG A 58 -40.17 -0.24 -33.26
CA ARG A 58 -39.42 -1.49 -33.09
C ARG A 58 -37.93 -1.24 -32.84
N GLY A 59 -37.31 -0.34 -33.61
CA GLY A 59 -35.91 0.02 -33.45
C GLY A 59 -35.62 0.67 -32.09
N ARG A 60 -36.45 1.63 -31.65
CA ARG A 60 -36.31 2.27 -30.34
C ARG A 60 -36.58 1.32 -29.18
N MET A 61 -37.55 0.42 -29.35
CA MET A 61 -37.86 -0.63 -28.39
C MET A 61 -36.68 -1.58 -28.19
N GLN A 62 -36.09 -2.10 -29.28
CA GLN A 62 -34.92 -2.97 -29.20
C GLN A 62 -33.77 -2.27 -28.48
N ARG A 63 -33.47 -1.02 -28.85
CA ARG A 63 -32.44 -0.22 -28.18
C ARG A 63 -32.71 -0.04 -26.69
N LEU A 64 -33.96 0.26 -26.31
CA LEU A 64 -34.34 0.38 -24.90
C LEU A 64 -34.15 -0.94 -24.16
N GLN A 65 -34.52 -2.08 -24.75
CA GLN A 65 -34.32 -3.40 -24.16
C GLN A 65 -32.84 -3.71 -23.95
N ASP A 66 -32.00 -3.48 -24.95
CA ASP A 66 -30.55 -3.68 -24.86
C ASP A 66 -29.94 -2.84 -23.71
N LEU A 67 -30.36 -1.57 -23.59
CA LEU A 67 -29.92 -0.67 -22.53
C LEU A 67 -30.42 -1.11 -21.15
N VAL A 68 -31.66 -1.57 -21.04
CA VAL A 68 -32.21 -2.10 -19.79
C VAL A 68 -31.47 -3.35 -19.35
N VAL A 69 -31.13 -4.27 -20.28
CA VAL A 69 -30.30 -5.44 -19.97
C VAL A 69 -28.94 -4.99 -19.41
N ALA A 70 -28.25 -4.07 -20.10
CA ALA A 70 -26.96 -3.56 -19.64
C ALA A 70 -27.06 -2.87 -18.26
N MET A 71 -28.10 -2.08 -18.03
CA MET A 71 -28.36 -1.43 -16.75
C MET A 71 -28.58 -2.44 -15.61
N LEU A 72 -29.36 -3.50 -15.85
CA LEU A 72 -29.61 -4.56 -14.88
C LEU A 72 -28.33 -5.34 -14.53
N GLU A 73 -27.53 -5.68 -15.54
CA GLU A 73 -26.21 -6.32 -15.33
C GLU A 73 -25.28 -5.42 -14.50
N LEU A 74 -25.24 -4.12 -14.78
CA LEU A 74 -24.44 -3.17 -14.03
C LEU A 74 -24.94 -2.99 -12.59
N TRP A 75 -26.26 -2.95 -12.36
CA TRP A 75 -26.81 -2.93 -11.00
C TRP A 75 -26.42 -4.16 -10.20
N SER A 76 -26.47 -5.35 -10.83
CA SER A 76 -26.03 -6.60 -10.19
C SER A 76 -24.53 -6.60 -9.91
N LEU A 77 -23.71 -6.08 -10.81
CA LEU A 77 -22.25 -6.04 -10.64
C LEU A 77 -21.81 -5.00 -9.61
N MET A 78 -22.53 -3.88 -9.53
CA MET A 78 -22.17 -2.74 -8.68
C MET A 78 -22.88 -2.75 -7.33
N ASP A 79 -23.70 -3.77 -7.05
CA ASP A 79 -24.56 -3.88 -5.87
C ASP A 79 -25.37 -2.58 -5.65
N THR A 80 -26.02 -2.09 -6.72
CA THR A 80 -26.76 -0.82 -6.67
C THR A 80 -27.96 -0.95 -5.73
N PRO A 81 -28.15 -0.04 -4.76
CA PRO A 81 -29.21 -0.13 -3.78
C PRO A 81 -30.61 0.07 -4.40
N PRO A 82 -31.67 -0.56 -3.87
CA PRO A 82 -33.02 -0.54 -4.46
C PRO A 82 -33.63 0.86 -4.54
N GLU A 83 -33.21 1.79 -3.66
CA GLU A 83 -33.63 3.18 -3.68
C GLU A 83 -33.14 3.91 -4.94
N GLU A 84 -31.94 3.56 -5.45
CA GLU A 84 -31.44 4.09 -6.72
C GLU A 84 -32.14 3.39 -7.91
N GLN A 85 -32.46 2.11 -7.77
CA GLN A 85 -33.15 1.33 -8.82
C GLN A 85 -34.62 1.77 -9.01
N SER A 86 -35.29 2.25 -7.96
CA SER A 86 -36.74 2.55 -7.99
C SER A 86 -37.13 3.53 -9.08
N ARG A 87 -36.24 4.46 -9.43
CA ARG A 87 -36.45 5.44 -10.50
C ARG A 87 -36.65 4.81 -11.87
N PHE A 88 -36.05 3.63 -12.11
CA PHE A 88 -36.04 2.96 -13.40
C PHE A 88 -36.86 1.67 -13.41
N GLN A 89 -37.56 1.31 -12.33
CA GLN A 89 -38.36 0.07 -12.25
C GLN A 89 -39.44 -0.01 -13.33
N GLY A 90 -40.10 1.12 -13.64
CA GLY A 90 -41.13 1.17 -14.69
C GLY A 90 -40.58 0.99 -16.12
N VAL A 91 -39.27 1.18 -16.31
CA VAL A 91 -38.61 0.91 -17.59
C VAL A 91 -37.99 -0.50 -17.58
N ALA A 92 -37.52 -0.96 -16.42
CA ALA A 92 -36.95 -2.29 -16.23
C ALA A 92 -37.92 -3.42 -16.56
N CYS A 93 -39.23 -3.24 -16.31
CA CYS A 93 -40.24 -4.24 -16.70
C CYS A 93 -40.40 -4.40 -18.22
N ASN A 94 -39.92 -3.45 -19.03
CA ASN A 94 -40.02 -3.50 -20.49
C ASN A 94 -38.97 -4.41 -21.15
N VAL A 95 -38.04 -4.98 -20.37
CA VAL A 95 -36.96 -5.85 -20.87
C VAL A 95 -37.47 -7.02 -21.72
N ALA A 96 -38.65 -7.54 -21.40
CA ALA A 96 -39.30 -8.65 -22.10
C ALA A 96 -40.66 -8.27 -22.71
N ALA A 97 -41.00 -6.98 -22.72
CA ALA A 97 -42.26 -6.51 -23.31
C ALA A 97 -42.27 -6.78 -24.82
N SER A 98 -43.46 -6.99 -25.38
CA SER A 98 -43.74 -7.06 -26.82
C SER A 98 -44.16 -5.69 -27.39
N GLU A 99 -44.12 -5.54 -28.72
CA GLU A 99 -44.42 -4.26 -29.38
C GLU A 99 -45.81 -3.71 -28.96
N ASP A 100 -46.76 -4.60 -28.72
CA ASP A 100 -48.14 -4.27 -28.35
C ASP A 100 -48.31 -3.92 -26.87
N GLU A 101 -47.38 -4.33 -26.00
CA GLU A 101 -47.42 -4.05 -24.56
C GLU A 101 -46.87 -2.66 -24.21
N ILE A 102 -46.02 -2.09 -25.07
CA ILE A 102 -45.53 -0.71 -24.90
C ILE A 102 -46.54 0.26 -25.52
N THR A 103 -47.53 0.65 -24.71
CA THR A 103 -48.60 1.59 -25.08
C THR A 103 -48.49 2.94 -24.38
N GLU A 104 -47.62 3.08 -23.39
CA GLU A 104 -47.51 4.31 -22.62
C GLU A 104 -46.97 5.48 -23.48
N PRO A 105 -47.63 6.66 -23.47
CA PRO A 105 -47.18 7.83 -24.20
C PRO A 105 -45.76 8.23 -23.80
N GLY A 106 -44.88 8.42 -24.79
CA GLY A 106 -43.50 8.83 -24.57
C GLY A 106 -42.58 7.76 -23.99
N ALA A 107 -43.04 6.51 -23.81
CA ALA A 107 -42.20 5.42 -23.31
C ALA A 107 -41.00 5.11 -24.21
N LEU A 108 -41.12 5.36 -25.52
CA LEU A 108 -40.04 5.24 -26.50
C LEU A 108 -39.62 6.61 -27.07
N SER A 109 -39.80 7.67 -26.29
CA SER A 109 -39.30 8.99 -26.63
C SER A 109 -37.76 9.03 -26.59
N ALA A 110 -37.17 9.96 -27.35
CA ALA A 110 -35.73 10.17 -27.31
C ALA A 110 -35.24 10.56 -25.90
N THR A 111 -36.07 11.28 -25.13
CA THR A 111 -35.78 11.65 -23.74
C THR A 111 -35.78 10.43 -22.83
N ALA A 112 -36.79 9.54 -22.93
CA ALA A 112 -36.86 8.34 -22.09
C ALA A 112 -35.68 7.39 -22.35
N ILE A 113 -35.30 7.17 -23.61
CA ILE A 113 -34.12 6.38 -23.97
C ILE A 113 -32.85 7.07 -23.46
N GLY A 114 -32.73 8.38 -23.65
CA GLY A 114 -31.58 9.17 -23.19
C GLY A 114 -31.38 9.13 -21.67
N GLU A 115 -32.47 9.04 -20.88
CA GLU A 115 -32.38 8.86 -19.43
C GLU A 115 -31.77 7.51 -19.02
N VAL A 116 -32.14 6.42 -19.71
CA VAL A 116 -31.56 5.09 -19.46
C VAL A 116 -30.11 5.05 -19.92
N GLU A 117 -29.80 5.64 -21.07
CA GLU A 117 -28.41 5.76 -21.57
C GLU A 117 -27.53 6.52 -20.59
N ALA A 118 -28.03 7.64 -20.06
CA ALA A 118 -27.31 8.43 -19.07
C ALA A 118 -27.05 7.62 -17.78
N GLU A 119 -28.00 6.78 -17.37
CA GLU A 119 -27.84 5.91 -16.20
C GLU A 119 -26.81 4.80 -16.45
N VAL A 120 -26.86 4.13 -17.61
CA VAL A 120 -25.85 3.15 -18.02
C VAL A 120 -24.46 3.79 -18.02
N ALA A 121 -24.31 4.95 -18.67
CA ALA A 121 -23.04 5.68 -18.71
C ALA A 121 -22.56 6.11 -17.29
N ARG A 122 -23.48 6.50 -16.41
CA ARG A 122 -23.17 6.83 -15.00
C ARG A 122 -22.63 5.60 -14.26
N LEU A 123 -23.27 4.44 -14.43
CA LEU A 123 -22.88 3.17 -13.81
C LEU A 123 -21.55 2.64 -14.36
N GLU A 124 -21.32 2.73 -15.67
CA GLU A 124 -20.03 2.41 -16.29
C GLU A 124 -18.91 3.31 -15.76
N GLY A 125 -19.17 4.62 -15.65
CA GLY A 125 -18.25 5.56 -15.03
C GLY A 125 -17.97 5.22 -13.56
N LEU A 126 -18.99 4.78 -12.81
CA LEU A 126 -18.82 4.33 -11.43
C LEU A 126 -17.99 3.04 -11.34
N LYS A 127 -18.22 2.07 -12.23
CA LYS A 127 -17.43 0.84 -12.37
C LYS A 127 -15.95 1.17 -12.63
N GLY A 128 -15.68 2.07 -13.57
CA GLY A 128 -14.34 2.56 -13.86
C GLY A 128 -13.65 3.19 -12.65
N ARG A 129 -14.35 4.06 -11.91
CA ARG A 129 -13.84 4.67 -10.67
C ARG A 129 -13.53 3.63 -9.59
N ARG A 130 -14.44 2.68 -9.34
CA ARG A 130 -14.21 1.61 -8.36
C ARG A 130 -13.03 0.71 -8.74
N MET A 131 -12.87 0.42 -10.04
CA MET A 131 -11.74 -0.35 -10.56
C MET A 131 -10.42 0.39 -10.32
N LYS A 132 -10.36 1.70 -10.60
CA LYS A 132 -9.19 2.54 -10.31
C LYS A 132 -8.84 2.52 -8.81
N ASP A 133 -9.84 2.69 -7.94
CA ASP A 133 -9.63 2.65 -6.48
C ASP A 133 -9.14 1.28 -6.01
N LEU A 134 -9.65 0.19 -6.59
CA LEU A 134 -9.20 -1.17 -6.30
C LEU A 134 -7.72 -1.37 -6.69
N LEU A 135 -7.33 -0.96 -7.89
CA LEU A 135 -5.94 -1.02 -8.35
C LEU A 135 -5.01 -0.22 -7.43
N ALA A 136 -5.41 1.00 -7.05
CA ALA A 136 -4.64 1.84 -6.12
C ALA A 136 -4.48 1.16 -4.75
N ARG A 137 -5.54 0.53 -4.22
CA ARG A 137 -5.48 -0.24 -2.97
C ARG A 137 -4.53 -1.44 -3.09
N LYS A 138 -4.58 -2.19 -4.18
CA LYS A 138 -3.70 -3.34 -4.45
C LYS A 138 -2.22 -2.93 -4.56
N ARG A 139 -1.92 -1.83 -5.26
CA ARG A 139 -0.57 -1.25 -5.29
C ARG A 139 -0.11 -0.83 -3.89
N GLY A 140 -1.00 -0.24 -3.09
CA GLY A 140 -0.74 0.10 -1.69
C GLY A 140 -0.42 -1.12 -0.82
N GLU A 141 -1.20 -2.19 -0.96
CA GLU A 141 -0.99 -3.46 -0.27
C GLU A 141 0.37 -4.07 -0.63
N LEU A 142 0.72 -4.11 -1.93
CA LEU A 142 2.01 -4.62 -2.40
C LEU A 142 3.19 -3.85 -1.78
N ARG A 143 3.14 -2.51 -1.78
CA ARG A 143 4.15 -1.66 -1.14
C ARG A 143 4.26 -1.90 0.36
N GLU A 144 3.13 -2.10 1.04
CA GLU A 144 3.12 -2.40 2.47
C GLU A 144 3.82 -3.74 2.78
N ILE A 145 3.51 -4.78 2.00
CA ILE A 145 4.11 -6.11 2.18
C ILE A 145 5.62 -6.05 1.93
N ARG A 146 6.06 -5.42 0.83
CA ARG A 146 7.49 -5.25 0.53
C ARG A 146 8.23 -4.49 1.62
N ARG A 147 7.65 -3.40 2.12
CA ARG A 147 8.22 -2.63 3.24
C ARG A 147 8.37 -3.47 4.51
N ARG A 148 7.34 -4.24 4.89
CA ARG A 148 7.41 -5.13 6.07
C ARG A 148 8.44 -6.24 5.89
N ALA A 149 8.57 -6.75 4.66
CA ALA A 149 9.56 -7.76 4.29
C ALA A 149 10.97 -7.19 4.05
N ARG A 150 11.19 -5.88 4.26
CA ARG A 150 12.49 -5.18 4.09
C ARG A 150 13.09 -5.34 2.70
N ILE A 151 12.21 -5.43 1.71
CA ILE A 151 12.56 -5.52 0.29
C ILE A 151 12.58 -4.10 -0.25
N ILE A 152 13.77 -3.55 -0.48
CA ILE A 152 13.89 -2.39 -1.37
C ILE A 152 14.04 -2.96 -2.76
N SER A 153 12.96 -2.93 -3.53
CA SER A 153 13.08 -3.11 -4.97
C SER A 153 13.45 -1.75 -5.55
N ALA A 154 14.57 -1.62 -6.27
CA ALA A 154 14.84 -0.45 -7.13
C ALA A 154 13.68 -0.16 -8.11
N GLN A 155 12.85 -1.18 -8.36
CA GLN A 155 11.54 -1.11 -9.01
C GLN A 155 10.50 -0.22 -8.32
N GLU A 156 10.63 0.10 -7.02
CA GLU A 156 9.72 1.02 -6.31
C GLU A 156 9.91 2.47 -6.75
N GLU A 157 11.13 2.89 -7.16
CA GLU A 157 11.35 4.23 -7.69
C GLU A 157 10.95 4.34 -9.18
N GLU A 158 11.07 3.24 -9.94
CA GLU A 158 10.67 3.18 -11.36
C GLU A 158 9.15 2.97 -11.56
N GLU A 159 8.47 2.23 -10.66
CA GLU A 159 7.00 2.03 -10.73
C GLU A 159 6.20 3.21 -10.15
N ASP A 160 6.76 3.97 -9.22
CA ASP A 160 6.15 5.24 -8.75
C ASP A 160 6.43 6.38 -9.75
N GLY A 161 7.47 6.22 -10.61
CA GLY A 161 7.96 7.19 -11.58
C GLY A 161 7.56 6.98 -13.04
N GLY A 162 6.54 6.14 -13.34
CA GLY A 162 5.97 6.06 -14.70
C GLY A 162 6.52 4.98 -15.63
N GLY A 163 7.16 3.93 -15.10
CA GLY A 163 7.57 2.76 -15.89
C GLY A 163 6.42 1.78 -16.18
N ASP A 164 5.90 1.84 -17.41
CA ASP A 164 5.22 0.78 -18.18
C ASP A 164 3.85 0.20 -17.71
N GLU A 165 3.37 0.50 -16.49
CA GLU A 165 2.05 0.04 -16.01
C GLU A 165 1.17 1.19 -15.51
N VAL A 166 1.29 2.36 -16.13
CA VAL A 166 0.31 3.44 -16.03
C VAL A 166 -0.82 3.08 -16.99
N VAL A 167 -1.89 2.50 -16.44
CA VAL A 167 -3.22 2.63 -17.05
C VAL A 167 -3.43 4.13 -17.23
N SER A 168 -3.44 4.62 -18.48
CA SER A 168 -3.69 6.03 -18.76
C SER A 168 -4.88 6.51 -17.95
N ASP A 169 -4.67 7.60 -17.20
CA ASP A 169 -5.69 8.21 -16.35
C ASP A 169 -6.88 8.78 -17.18
N ASP A 170 -6.75 8.76 -18.50
CA ASP A 170 -7.67 9.36 -19.48
C ASP A 170 -9.05 8.67 -19.58
N GLY A 171 -9.41 7.78 -18.65
CA GLY A 171 -10.72 7.08 -18.65
C GLY A 171 -10.94 6.12 -19.84
N CYS A 172 -10.10 6.16 -20.87
CA CYS A 172 -10.19 5.40 -22.11
C CYS A 172 -9.50 4.02 -22.04
N ALA A 173 -8.66 3.77 -21.02
CA ALA A 173 -8.05 2.45 -20.85
C ALA A 173 -9.15 1.37 -20.69
N ASP A 174 -9.12 0.41 -21.62
CA ASP A 174 -10.15 -0.59 -21.83
C ASP A 174 -10.40 -1.41 -20.54
N ALA A 175 -11.64 -1.83 -20.33
CA ALA A 175 -12.01 -2.61 -19.16
C ALA A 175 -11.17 -3.91 -19.06
N ALA A 176 -10.77 -4.48 -20.19
CA ALA A 176 -9.91 -5.67 -20.23
C ALA A 176 -8.49 -5.38 -19.74
N GLU A 177 -7.91 -4.24 -20.11
CA GLU A 177 -6.57 -3.83 -19.67
C GLU A 177 -6.52 -3.69 -18.15
N ARG A 178 -7.53 -3.03 -17.56
CA ARG A 178 -7.62 -2.86 -16.10
C ARG A 178 -7.75 -4.19 -15.37
N SER A 179 -8.46 -5.16 -15.94
CA SER A 179 -8.57 -6.52 -15.38
C SER A 179 -7.23 -7.27 -15.44
N LEU A 180 -6.48 -7.17 -16.54
CA LEU A 180 -5.17 -7.80 -16.66
C LEU A 180 -4.16 -7.22 -15.66
N VAL A 181 -4.17 -5.90 -15.47
CA VAL A 181 -3.34 -5.21 -14.46
C VAL A 181 -3.71 -5.68 -13.06
N LEU A 182 -5.00 -5.86 -12.76
CA LEU A 182 -5.44 -6.36 -11.46
C LEU A 182 -4.92 -7.78 -11.20
N GLU A 183 -5.03 -8.68 -12.18
CA GLU A 183 -4.54 -10.06 -12.09
C GLU A 183 -3.02 -10.09 -11.84
N ARG A 184 -2.25 -9.27 -12.59
CA ARG A 184 -0.81 -9.15 -12.39
C ARG A 184 -0.46 -8.63 -11.00
N LEU A 185 -1.18 -7.63 -10.49
CA LEU A 185 -0.99 -7.13 -9.13
C LEU A 185 -1.29 -8.19 -8.08
N ASP A 186 -2.36 -8.98 -8.24
CA ASP A 186 -2.70 -10.08 -7.33
C ASP A 186 -1.63 -11.18 -7.31
N ALA A 187 -1.06 -11.51 -8.47
CA ALA A 187 0.07 -12.44 -8.55
C ALA A 187 1.30 -11.90 -7.81
N ARG A 188 1.66 -10.62 -8.03
CA ARG A 188 2.79 -9.96 -7.35
C ARG A 188 2.58 -9.82 -5.84
N ILE A 189 1.36 -9.56 -5.39
CA ILE A 189 1.01 -9.54 -3.97
C ILE A 189 1.21 -10.93 -3.36
N SER A 190 0.77 -11.98 -4.07
CA SER A 190 0.94 -13.36 -3.61
C SER A 190 2.42 -13.73 -3.46
N GLU A 191 3.23 -13.42 -4.48
CA GLU A 191 4.69 -13.60 -4.43
C GLU A 191 5.32 -12.82 -3.28
N ALA A 192 4.96 -11.55 -3.10
CA ALA A 192 5.46 -10.72 -2.02
C ALA A 192 5.08 -11.26 -0.62
N ARG A 193 3.89 -11.87 -0.47
CA ARG A 193 3.47 -12.51 0.78
C ARG A 193 4.27 -13.76 1.07
N ASP A 194 4.53 -14.60 0.07
CA ASP A 194 5.38 -15.78 0.22
C ASP A 194 6.81 -15.37 0.60
N GLU A 195 7.30 -14.30 0.00
CA GLU A 195 8.60 -13.72 0.32
C GLU A 195 8.64 -13.18 1.75
N GLU A 196 7.65 -12.38 2.18
CA GLU A 196 7.48 -11.90 3.56
C GLU A 196 7.50 -13.07 4.56
N PHE A 197 6.73 -14.12 4.26
CA PHE A 197 6.66 -15.31 5.10
C PHE A 197 8.01 -16.00 5.24
N SER A 198 8.72 -16.18 4.12
CA SER A 198 10.05 -16.82 4.13
C SER A 198 11.10 -16.02 4.90
N ARG A 199 11.02 -14.68 4.84
CA ARG A 199 11.99 -13.77 5.48
C ARG A 199 11.72 -13.59 6.97
N LYS A 200 10.52 -13.94 7.43
CA LYS A 200 10.07 -13.73 8.81
C LYS A 200 11.07 -14.17 9.87
N GLU A 201 11.60 -15.39 9.77
CA GLU A 201 12.50 -15.94 10.78
C GLU A 201 13.83 -15.16 10.88
N VAL A 202 14.34 -14.68 9.74
CA VAL A 202 15.56 -13.86 9.64
C VAL A 202 15.28 -12.46 10.20
N LEU A 203 14.17 -11.84 9.79
CA LEU A 203 13.79 -10.50 10.24
C LEU A 203 13.54 -10.42 11.75
N GLU A 204 12.89 -11.44 12.35
CA GLU A 204 12.70 -11.51 13.80
C GLU A 204 14.02 -11.63 14.57
N ARG A 205 15.03 -12.30 14.00
CA ARG A 205 16.37 -12.37 14.60
C ARG A 205 17.13 -11.06 14.41
N MET A 206 16.99 -10.44 13.25
CA MET A 206 17.56 -9.13 12.96
C MET A 206 17.03 -8.06 13.92
N GLU A 207 15.72 -8.02 14.19
CA GLU A 207 15.12 -7.10 15.16
C GLU A 207 15.70 -7.29 16.57
N LYS A 208 15.81 -8.54 17.04
CA LYS A 208 16.42 -8.85 18.34
C LYS A 208 17.89 -8.42 18.39
N TRP A 209 18.62 -8.60 17.30
CA TRP A 209 20.02 -8.20 17.19
C TRP A 209 20.17 -6.67 17.16
N GLN A 210 19.32 -5.94 16.44
CA GLN A 210 19.27 -4.48 16.45
C GLN A 210 19.05 -3.90 17.86
N VAL A 211 18.10 -4.44 18.61
CA VAL A 211 17.87 -4.05 20.02
C VAL A 211 19.12 -4.29 20.88
N ALA A 212 19.83 -5.39 20.66
CA ALA A 212 21.06 -5.68 21.39
C ALA A 212 22.17 -4.68 21.06
N LEU A 213 22.28 -4.26 19.80
CA LEU A 213 23.25 -3.27 19.37
C LEU A 213 22.95 -1.85 19.87
N GLU A 214 21.67 -1.47 19.95
CA GLU A 214 21.26 -0.22 20.58
C GLU A 214 21.68 -0.20 22.06
N GLU A 215 21.49 -1.32 22.76
CA GLU A 215 21.91 -1.46 24.15
C GLU A 215 23.44 -1.52 24.30
N GLU A 216 24.18 -2.06 23.31
CA GLU A 216 25.64 -1.97 23.24
C GLU A 216 26.09 -0.51 23.13
N SER A 217 25.53 0.25 22.19
CA SER A 217 25.83 1.67 21.99
C SER A 217 25.55 2.47 23.27
N TRP A 218 24.40 2.22 23.90
CA TRP A 218 24.05 2.84 25.19
C TRP A 218 25.05 2.49 26.30
N LEU A 219 25.51 1.23 26.37
CA LEU A 219 26.50 0.80 27.35
C LEU A 219 27.88 1.42 27.09
N GLU A 220 28.29 1.57 25.83
CA GLU A 220 29.51 2.28 25.45
C GLU A 220 29.46 3.75 25.90
N GLU A 221 28.36 4.46 25.62
CA GLU A 221 28.08 5.82 26.08
C GLU A 221 28.19 5.93 27.61
N TYR A 222 27.51 5.01 28.32
CA TYR A 222 27.54 4.92 29.78
C TYR A 222 28.95 4.70 30.33
N ASN A 223 29.78 3.89 29.64
CA ASN A 223 31.16 3.62 30.05
C ASN A 223 32.10 4.82 29.80
N ARG A 224 31.83 5.64 28.78
CA ARG A 224 32.58 6.89 28.51
C ARG A 224 32.27 7.99 29.52
N ASN A 225 31.08 7.97 30.12
CA ASN A 225 30.64 8.99 31.06
C ASN A 225 31.48 8.97 32.36
N LYS A 226 32.29 10.02 32.56
CA LYS A 226 33.14 10.18 33.76
C LYS A 226 32.33 10.34 35.05
N ASN A 227 31.10 10.83 34.94
CA ASN A 227 30.18 11.08 36.06
C ASN A 227 29.24 9.89 36.38
N ARG A 228 29.51 8.71 35.81
CA ARG A 228 28.65 7.50 35.94
C ARG A 228 28.40 7.01 37.36
N TYR A 229 29.23 7.43 38.33
CA TYR A 229 29.15 7.03 39.73
C TYR A 229 28.69 8.16 40.66
N ASN A 230 28.20 9.28 40.12
CA ASN A 230 27.68 10.36 40.97
C ASN A 230 26.49 9.84 41.81
N VAL A 231 26.54 10.11 43.11
CA VAL A 231 25.58 9.60 44.11
C VAL A 231 24.26 10.38 43.98
N GLY A 232 23.42 9.98 43.03
CA GLY A 232 22.08 10.53 42.80
C GLY A 232 20.96 9.50 42.97
N LYS A 233 19.73 9.97 43.21
CA LYS A 233 18.52 9.12 43.14
C LYS A 233 18.42 8.49 41.75
N GLY A 234 18.27 7.17 41.69
CA GLY A 234 18.17 6.41 40.43
C GLY A 234 19.44 5.67 39.97
N MET A 235 20.60 5.90 40.60
CA MET A 235 21.86 5.24 40.19
C MET A 235 21.78 3.70 40.21
N HIS A 236 21.09 3.12 41.18
CA HIS A 236 20.92 1.66 41.27
C HIS A 236 20.15 1.09 40.07
N LEU A 237 19.19 1.84 39.49
CA LEU A 237 18.45 1.43 38.30
C LEU A 237 19.35 1.48 37.06
N VAL A 238 20.14 2.56 36.91
CA VAL A 238 21.11 2.70 35.81
C VAL A 238 22.19 1.62 35.89
N ARG A 239 22.68 1.31 37.09
CA ARG A 239 23.63 0.21 37.31
C ARG A 239 23.03 -1.14 36.94
N LYS A 240 21.78 -1.41 37.35
CA LYS A 240 21.06 -2.64 36.96
C LYS A 240 20.85 -2.73 35.45
N ARG A 241 20.53 -1.63 34.77
CA ARG A 241 20.47 -1.60 33.30
C ARG A 241 21.83 -1.91 32.69
N ALA A 242 22.90 -1.29 33.17
CA ALA A 242 24.26 -1.58 32.69
C ALA A 242 24.68 -3.04 32.89
N GLU A 243 24.28 -3.69 33.99
CA GLU A 243 24.50 -5.13 34.20
C GLU A 243 23.72 -5.98 33.18
N LYS A 244 22.45 -5.65 32.93
CA LYS A 244 21.64 -6.31 31.90
C LYS A 244 22.21 -6.11 30.50
N ALA A 245 22.60 -4.88 30.17
CA ALA A 245 23.24 -4.51 28.92
C ALA A 245 24.51 -5.32 28.69
N ARG A 246 25.40 -5.42 29.70
CA ARG A 246 26.61 -6.26 29.61
C ARG A 246 26.28 -7.73 29.35
N ALA A 247 25.30 -8.27 30.04
CA ALA A 247 24.87 -9.65 29.83
C ALA A 247 24.33 -9.87 28.42
N LEU A 248 23.64 -8.88 27.85
CA LEU A 248 23.15 -8.91 26.47
C LEU A 248 24.30 -8.79 25.46
N VAL A 249 25.21 -7.82 25.65
CA VAL A 249 26.40 -7.61 24.80
C VAL A 249 27.29 -8.86 24.74
N ASN A 250 27.45 -9.55 25.87
CA ASN A 250 28.18 -10.82 25.91
C ASN A 250 27.53 -11.93 25.07
N LYS A 251 26.22 -11.86 24.85
CA LYS A 251 25.46 -12.83 24.02
C LYS A 251 25.38 -12.43 22.56
N MET A 252 25.68 -11.17 22.22
CA MET A 252 25.63 -10.67 20.84
C MET A 252 26.41 -11.49 19.81
N PRO A 253 27.64 -12.02 20.07
CA PRO A 253 28.32 -12.81 19.04
C PRO A 253 27.55 -14.10 18.72
N ALA A 254 27.01 -14.77 19.74
CA ALA A 254 26.17 -15.95 19.52
C ALA A 254 24.88 -15.62 18.77
N MET A 255 24.32 -14.42 18.98
CA MET A 255 23.15 -13.94 18.21
C MET A 255 23.50 -13.64 16.75
N ALA A 256 24.65 -13.01 16.50
CA ALA A 256 25.14 -12.72 15.15
C ALA A 256 25.41 -14.01 14.38
N GLU A 257 26.13 -14.97 14.97
CA GLU A 257 26.39 -16.29 14.38
C GLU A 257 25.10 -17.06 14.07
N ALA A 258 24.12 -17.04 14.99
CA ALA A 258 22.82 -17.67 14.77
C ALA A 258 22.01 -16.99 13.66
N LEU A 259 22.16 -15.68 13.48
CA LEU A 259 21.54 -14.93 12.39
C LEU A 259 22.24 -15.22 11.06
N MET A 260 23.57 -15.20 11.01
CA MET A 260 24.36 -15.58 9.81
C MET A 260 24.01 -16.99 9.34
N ALA A 261 23.97 -17.97 10.24
CA ALA A 261 23.59 -19.34 9.89
C ALA A 261 22.18 -19.44 9.29
N LYS A 262 21.25 -18.59 9.75
CA LYS A 262 19.89 -18.53 9.21
C LYS A 262 19.82 -17.84 7.86
N VAL A 263 20.60 -16.76 7.66
CA VAL A 263 20.73 -16.11 6.36
C VAL A 263 21.32 -17.07 5.34
N VAL A 264 22.42 -17.75 5.66
CA VAL A 264 23.04 -18.76 4.78
C VAL A 264 22.07 -19.87 4.40
N ALA A 265 21.31 -20.39 5.37
CA ALA A 265 20.29 -21.40 5.11
C ALA A 265 19.20 -20.88 4.15
N TRP A 266 18.70 -19.66 4.40
CA TRP A 266 17.70 -19.03 3.53
C TRP A 266 18.23 -18.79 2.11
N GLU A 267 19.45 -18.27 1.97
CA GLU A 267 20.06 -17.99 0.65
C GLU A 267 20.29 -19.28 -0.14
N LYS A 268 20.68 -20.36 0.55
CA LYS A 268 20.84 -21.68 -0.06
C LYS A 268 19.51 -22.24 -0.55
N ASP A 269 18.45 -22.12 0.25
CA ASP A 269 17.12 -22.65 -0.08
C ASP A 269 16.47 -21.85 -1.22
N ARG A 270 16.69 -20.53 -1.27
CA ARG A 270 16.13 -19.63 -2.28
C ARG A 270 16.98 -19.49 -3.54
N GLY A 271 18.28 -19.76 -3.46
CA GLY A 271 19.24 -19.54 -4.54
C GLY A 271 19.53 -18.06 -4.83
N ALA A 272 19.24 -17.17 -3.89
CA ALA A 272 19.41 -15.72 -4.04
C ALA A 272 20.01 -15.11 -2.77
N LYS A 273 20.73 -13.99 -2.91
CA LYS A 273 21.27 -13.24 -1.77
C LYS A 273 20.15 -12.63 -0.94
N PHE A 274 20.28 -12.67 0.38
CA PHE A 274 19.36 -12.01 1.29
C PHE A 274 19.72 -10.54 1.37
N LEU A 275 18.87 -9.69 0.78
CA LEU A 275 18.98 -8.25 0.88
C LEU A 275 18.10 -7.74 2.04
N TYR A 276 18.67 -6.90 2.88
CA TYR A 276 17.99 -6.17 3.93
C TYR A 276 18.13 -4.67 3.62
N ASP A 277 17.02 -4.02 3.27
CA ASP A 277 17.02 -2.61 2.86
C ASP A 277 18.04 -2.31 1.73
N GLY A 278 18.15 -3.23 0.77
CA GLY A 278 19.05 -3.11 -0.39
C GLY A 278 20.49 -3.56 -0.17
N GLU A 279 20.90 -3.83 1.07
CA GLU A 279 22.25 -4.29 1.41
C GLU A 279 22.28 -5.79 1.73
N GLY A 280 23.37 -6.47 1.39
CA GLY A 280 23.56 -7.88 1.73
C GLY A 280 23.63 -8.09 3.24
N LEU A 281 22.66 -8.80 3.83
CA LEU A 281 22.62 -8.99 5.28
C LEU A 281 23.80 -9.81 5.81
N LEU A 282 24.28 -10.77 5.02
CA LEU A 282 25.44 -11.57 5.37
C LEU A 282 26.72 -10.71 5.45
N ASP A 283 26.94 -9.87 4.44
CA ASP A 283 28.08 -8.94 4.37
C ASP A 283 28.09 -7.99 5.59
N MET A 284 26.92 -7.41 5.94
CA MET A 284 26.78 -6.54 7.12
C MET A 284 27.14 -7.25 8.45
N LEU A 285 26.84 -8.54 8.57
CA LEU A 285 27.13 -9.30 9.79
C LEU A 285 28.61 -9.66 9.89
N GLU A 286 29.25 -9.99 8.77
CA GLU A 286 30.69 -10.23 8.70
C GLU A 286 31.48 -8.97 9.07
N ASP A 287 31.08 -7.80 8.55
CA ASP A 287 31.68 -6.51 8.88
C ASP A 287 31.56 -6.18 10.37
N TYR A 288 30.42 -6.47 10.99
CA TYR A 288 30.24 -6.32 12.43
C TYR A 288 31.21 -7.22 13.21
N ASP A 289 31.30 -8.50 12.86
CA ASP A 289 32.15 -9.45 13.56
C ASP A 289 33.64 -9.10 13.43
N ASN A 290 34.06 -8.63 12.26
CA ASN A 290 35.41 -8.13 12.02
C ASN A 290 35.71 -6.91 12.90
N THR A 291 34.84 -5.89 12.87
CA THR A 291 34.98 -4.67 13.69
C THR A 291 35.05 -5.00 15.19
N ARG A 292 34.25 -5.96 15.63
CA ARG A 292 34.21 -6.39 17.03
C ARG A 292 35.49 -7.12 17.43
N LYS A 293 36.01 -8.03 16.60
CA LYS A 293 37.29 -8.72 16.82
C LYS A 293 38.45 -7.71 16.87
N GLU A 294 38.47 -6.71 16.00
CA GLU A 294 39.46 -5.64 16.02
C GLU A 294 39.43 -4.83 17.33
N LYS A 295 38.24 -4.42 17.79
CA LYS A 295 38.06 -3.73 19.08
C LYS A 295 38.59 -4.56 20.26
N GLU A 296 38.38 -5.87 20.25
CA GLU A 296 38.89 -6.78 21.30
C GLU A 296 40.42 -6.93 21.23
N GLN A 297 40.98 -7.06 20.02
CA GLN A 297 42.43 -7.13 19.80
C GLN A 297 43.14 -5.85 20.21
N GLU A 298 42.61 -4.67 19.87
CA GLU A 298 43.22 -3.40 20.26
C GLU A 298 43.16 -3.20 21.78
N LYS A 299 42.06 -3.59 22.44
CA LYS A 299 41.99 -3.62 23.92
C LYS A 299 43.04 -4.56 24.53
N LYS A 300 43.29 -5.72 23.91
CA LYS A 300 44.34 -6.65 24.34
C LYS A 300 45.73 -6.03 24.18
N ARG A 301 46.01 -5.42 23.03
CA ARG A 301 47.27 -4.73 22.72
C ARG A 301 47.56 -3.59 23.71
N GLN A 302 46.55 -2.79 24.05
CA GLN A 302 46.66 -1.73 25.06
C GLN A 302 46.94 -2.29 26.47
N ARG A 303 46.33 -3.43 26.84
CA ARG A 303 46.62 -4.09 28.13
C ARG A 303 48.06 -4.60 28.17
N ASP A 304 48.55 -5.19 27.10
CA ASP A 304 49.91 -5.72 27.04
C ASP A 304 50.96 -4.59 27.01
N GLN A 305 50.68 -3.48 26.33
CA GLN A 305 51.50 -2.27 26.40
C GLN A 305 51.55 -1.67 27.81
N ARG A 306 50.42 -1.63 28.53
CA ARG A 306 50.39 -1.19 29.95
C ARG A 306 51.18 -2.12 30.87
N LYS A 307 51.19 -3.43 30.61
CA LYS A 307 52.01 -4.39 31.39
C LYS A 307 53.50 -4.14 31.21
N LEU A 308 53.94 -3.89 29.96
CA LEU A 308 55.34 -3.59 29.65
C LEU A 308 55.81 -2.28 30.31
N GLN A 309 55.00 -1.22 30.28
CA GLN A 309 55.29 0.04 30.99
C GLN A 309 55.25 -0.13 32.53
N GLY A 310 54.39 -1.00 33.05
CA GLY A 310 54.32 -1.33 34.48
C GLY A 310 55.50 -2.16 34.97
N GLN A 311 56.12 -2.99 34.11
CA GLN A 311 57.33 -3.75 34.46
C GLN A 311 58.60 -2.90 34.42
N SER A 312 58.71 -1.91 33.52
CA SER A 312 59.90 -1.04 33.45
C SER A 312 60.05 -0.08 34.64
N THR A 313 59.06 0.02 35.52
CA THR A 313 59.10 0.86 36.74
C THR A 313 59.47 0.07 38.00
N VAL A 314 59.66 -1.25 37.92
CA VAL A 314 59.96 -2.13 39.07
C VAL A 314 61.42 -2.64 39.07
N GLU A 315 62.21 -2.39 38.04
CA GLU A 315 63.63 -2.76 38.02
C GLU A 315 64.53 -1.65 38.58
N SER A 316 64.48 -1.46 39.90
CA SER A 316 65.62 -0.91 40.66
C SER A 316 65.90 -1.87 41.82
N PRO A 317 67.04 -2.58 41.83
CA PRO A 317 67.30 -3.60 42.84
C PRO A 317 68.03 -2.99 44.03
N VAL A 318 67.32 -2.70 45.13
CA VAL A 318 67.93 -2.69 46.47
C VAL A 318 66.94 -3.32 47.47
N ALA A 319 67.47 -4.29 48.21
CA ALA A 319 66.74 -5.26 49.00
C ALA A 319 66.42 -4.84 50.46
N ARG A 320 65.55 -5.66 51.08
CA ARG A 320 65.34 -5.95 52.53
C ARG A 320 64.47 -4.96 53.33
N ALA A 321 63.65 -5.37 54.31
CA ALA A 321 63.20 -6.68 54.79
C ALA A 321 62.06 -6.50 55.84
N LEU A 322 61.28 -7.58 56.04
CA LEU A 322 60.58 -8.02 57.26
C LEU A 322 59.42 -7.18 57.87
N GLN A 323 58.22 -7.78 58.02
CA GLN A 323 57.70 -8.21 59.34
C GLN A 323 56.31 -8.91 59.29
N LYS A 324 56.33 -10.17 59.76
CA LYS A 324 55.39 -10.98 60.58
C LYS A 324 53.88 -10.66 60.68
N ASN A 325 53.09 -11.69 60.30
CA ASN A 325 51.86 -12.26 60.88
C ASN A 325 51.14 -11.56 62.06
N LEU A 326 49.80 -11.41 61.93
CA LEU A 326 48.82 -11.71 62.98
C LEU A 326 47.52 -12.26 62.39
N LYS A 327 46.93 -13.21 63.12
CA LYS A 327 45.85 -14.13 62.72
C LYS A 327 44.47 -13.67 63.22
N ASN A 328 43.43 -14.18 62.54
CA ASN A 328 42.04 -14.41 62.98
C ASN A 328 41.17 -13.14 63.11
N VAL A 329 39.87 -13.10 62.78
CA VAL A 329 38.78 -14.03 63.11
C VAL A 329 37.61 -13.85 62.12
N THR A 330 37.05 -14.97 61.66
CA THR A 330 35.74 -15.11 61.00
C THR A 330 34.60 -14.86 62.01
N ARG A 331 33.60 -14.05 61.66
CA ARG A 331 32.24 -14.17 62.23
C ARG A 331 31.17 -13.90 61.16
N THR A 332 30.59 -15.00 60.70
CA THR A 332 29.23 -15.07 60.16
C THR A 332 28.22 -14.75 61.26
N LEU A 333 27.08 -14.11 60.96
CA LEU A 333 25.73 -14.54 61.38
C LEU A 333 24.64 -13.74 60.65
N SER A 334 23.52 -14.44 60.45
CA SER A 334 22.39 -14.20 59.56
C SER A 334 21.16 -13.63 60.29
N MET A 335 20.10 -13.32 59.52
CA MET A 335 18.69 -13.04 59.87
C MET A 335 18.43 -11.62 60.41
N GLY A 336 17.41 -10.85 60.01
CA GLY A 336 16.16 -11.07 59.27
C GLY A 336 15.13 -10.07 59.83
N GLY A 337 14.24 -9.47 59.03
CA GLY A 337 13.15 -8.65 59.59
C GLY A 337 12.54 -7.60 58.67
N SER A 338 11.38 -7.94 58.12
CA SER A 338 10.50 -7.17 57.22
C SER A 338 9.90 -5.89 57.83
N LYS A 339 9.53 -4.91 56.99
CA LYS A 339 8.29 -4.12 57.10
C LYS A 339 7.93 -3.45 55.76
N LYS A 340 6.66 -3.61 55.36
CA LYS A 340 6.00 -3.10 54.15
C LYS A 340 5.55 -1.65 54.32
N MET A 341 5.47 -0.89 53.22
CA MET A 341 4.46 0.15 52.99
C MET A 341 4.03 0.12 51.51
N ILE A 342 2.73 0.29 51.30
CA ILE A 342 1.96 0.18 50.05
C ILE A 342 1.59 1.62 49.58
N VAL A 343 1.13 1.75 48.32
CA VAL A 343 0.25 2.79 47.72
C VAL A 343 1.02 3.84 46.88
N SER A 344 0.63 4.30 45.68
CA SER A 344 -0.24 3.88 44.56
C SER A 344 0.04 4.80 43.35
N ALA A 345 -0.28 4.29 42.15
CA ALA A 345 -0.52 4.89 40.82
C ALA A 345 -0.32 6.40 40.53
N SER A 346 0.32 6.70 39.39
CA SER A 346 -0.26 7.54 38.32
C SER A 346 0.52 7.40 37.00
N SER A 347 -0.24 7.30 35.92
CA SER A 347 0.15 7.20 34.51
C SER A 347 0.54 8.55 33.91
N SER A 348 1.53 8.59 33.01
CA SER A 348 1.52 9.51 31.87
C SER A 348 2.38 8.96 30.73
N SER A 349 1.70 8.64 29.64
CA SER A 349 2.25 8.35 28.31
C SER A 349 2.93 9.59 27.72
N LEU A 350 4.19 9.45 27.29
CA LEU A 350 4.80 10.36 26.33
C LEU A 350 5.43 9.53 25.21
N SER A 351 5.06 9.93 24.00
CA SER A 351 5.43 9.40 22.70
C SER A 351 6.95 9.31 22.52
N SER A 352 7.39 8.16 22.03
CA SER A 352 8.78 7.93 21.62
C SER A 352 8.95 8.36 20.15
N PRO A 353 9.94 9.20 19.80
CA PRO A 353 10.31 9.43 18.41
C PRO A 353 11.01 8.19 17.83
N ARG A 354 10.82 7.98 16.52
CA ARG A 354 11.32 6.86 15.69
C ARG A 354 12.79 6.48 15.96
N PRO A 355 13.14 5.18 15.83
CA PRO A 355 14.51 4.70 16.07
C PRO A 355 15.47 5.26 15.01
N ILE A 356 16.54 5.89 15.50
CA ILE A 356 17.68 6.36 14.71
C ILE A 356 18.59 5.15 14.53
N THR A 357 19.01 4.87 13.29
CA THR A 357 19.98 3.82 13.00
C THR A 357 21.26 4.00 13.84
N PRO A 358 21.71 2.95 14.55
CA PRO A 358 22.93 2.98 15.36
C PRO A 358 24.18 3.20 14.50
N SER A 359 25.22 3.81 15.10
CA SER A 359 26.34 4.44 14.37
C SER A 359 27.22 3.51 13.53
N TYR A 360 27.22 2.20 13.78
CA TYR A 360 27.95 1.24 12.94
C TYR A 360 27.19 0.89 11.64
N LEU A 361 25.87 1.13 11.56
CA LEU A 361 25.09 1.08 10.32
C LEU A 361 25.11 2.41 9.54
N LYS A 362 25.76 3.45 10.07
CA LYS A 362 25.88 4.76 9.42
C LYS A 362 27.12 4.89 8.54
N SER A 363 28.04 3.92 8.58
CA SER A 363 29.33 4.02 7.90
C SER A 363 29.32 3.43 6.49
N SER A 364 28.42 3.95 5.65
CA SER A 364 28.44 3.75 4.18
C SER A 364 27.47 4.70 3.46
N PHE A 365 26.48 5.27 4.15
CA PHE A 365 25.51 6.18 3.53
C PHE A 365 25.85 7.67 3.67
N SER A 366 26.62 8.18 2.70
CA SER A 366 26.44 9.55 2.22
C SER A 366 26.88 9.63 0.75
N PRO A 367 25.99 10.05 -0.17
CA PRO A 367 26.46 10.45 -1.48
C PRO A 367 27.30 11.72 -1.29
N ARG A 368 28.59 11.63 -1.62
CA ARG A 368 29.41 12.81 -1.85
C ARG A 368 28.71 13.65 -2.91
N ARG A 369 28.05 14.74 -2.49
CA ARG A 369 27.82 15.87 -3.38
C ARG A 369 29.20 16.40 -3.76
N SER A 370 29.63 16.13 -4.99
CA SER A 370 30.72 16.88 -5.61
C SER A 370 30.25 18.32 -5.75
N ASP A 371 30.77 19.19 -4.88
CA ASP A 371 30.72 20.63 -5.02
C ASP A 371 31.87 21.02 -5.96
N ASP A 372 31.61 20.96 -7.27
CA ASP A 372 32.51 21.58 -8.26
C ASP A 372 32.21 23.08 -8.28
N GLY A 373 32.94 23.80 -7.42
CA GLY A 373 33.06 25.25 -7.46
C GLY A 373 33.76 25.66 -8.76
N GLN A 374 32.96 26.02 -9.77
CA GLN A 374 33.47 26.62 -10.99
C GLN A 374 33.83 28.09 -10.71
N MET A 375 35.12 28.33 -10.54
CA MET A 375 35.71 29.66 -10.52
C MET A 375 35.49 30.32 -11.88
N VAL A 376 34.66 31.36 -11.91
CA VAL A 376 34.56 32.26 -13.06
C VAL A 376 35.67 33.29 -12.91
N SER A 377 36.78 33.07 -13.62
CA SER A 377 37.79 34.09 -13.87
C SER A 377 37.17 35.15 -14.79
N GLN A 378 37.04 36.37 -14.27
CA GLN A 378 37.07 37.56 -15.10
C GLN A 378 38.45 37.63 -15.75
N ASP A 379 38.49 37.66 -17.08
CA ASP A 379 39.49 38.47 -17.76
C ASP A 379 38.96 38.95 -19.12
N SER A 380 39.38 40.18 -19.42
CA SER A 380 38.90 41.07 -20.45
C SER A 380 39.62 40.84 -21.79
N PHE A 381 38.97 41.16 -22.92
CA PHE A 381 39.41 42.08 -23.98
C PHE A 381 38.86 41.69 -25.37
N GLU A 382 38.43 42.75 -26.06
CA GLU A 382 38.06 42.93 -27.49
C GLU A 382 36.77 42.29 -28.03
#